data_AF-A0A2W4X3S2-F1
#
_entry.id   AF-A0A2W4X3S2-F1
#
_cell.length_a   1.000
_cell.length_b   1.000
_cell.length_c   1.000
_cell.angle_alpha   90.00
_cell.angle_beta   90.00
_cell.angle_gamma   90.00
#
_symmetry.space_group_name_H-M   'P 1'
#
loop_
_entity.id
_entity.type
_entity.pdbx_description
1 polymer ?
#
loop_
_entity_poly.entity_id
_entity_poly.type
_entity_poly.pdbx_seq_one_letter_code
_entity_poly.pdbx_strand_id
1 'polypeptide(L)'
;MRPIERVIALWRLKFLTDEDVIAWADSEILLSENPPQELFDLSVEGPGRCVRRAEFEFPAGPVKLPYATEFALRASAVSLESKDQVLSFIHWCAQSAMGEELELPEVAFGYQVEHLLCDCDKPNEAVRYAQAELPTLLPSLAAVVAPFLEVLPNHSFKRTPNGAA
;
A
#
# COMPACT_ATOMS: atom_id res chain seq x y z
N MET A 1 -3.87 8.46 11.87
CA MET A 1 -3.87 8.83 10.44
C MET A 1 -5.28 9.25 10.05
N ARG A 2 -5.45 10.42 9.44
CA ARG A 2 -6.73 10.93 8.92
C ARG A 2 -7.15 10.17 7.64
N PRO A 3 -8.44 10.16 7.27
CA PRO A 3 -8.90 9.52 6.02
C PRO A 3 -8.13 10.00 4.77
N ILE A 4 -7.92 11.31 4.65
CA ILE A 4 -7.18 11.92 3.54
C ILE A 4 -5.73 11.41 3.44
N GLU A 5 -5.04 11.24 4.57
CA GLU A 5 -3.67 10.70 4.59
C GLU A 5 -3.65 9.24 4.11
N ARG A 6 -4.67 8.44 4.46
CA ARG A 6 -4.80 7.06 3.97
C ARG A 6 -5.02 7.02 2.47
N VAL A 7 -5.92 7.86 1.94
CA VAL A 7 -6.20 7.93 0.50
C VAL A 7 -4.97 8.35 -0.29
N ILE A 8 -4.24 9.35 0.19
CA ILE A 8 -2.98 9.79 -0.44
C ILE A 8 -1.92 8.68 -0.37
N ALA A 9 -1.81 7.96 0.74
CA ALA A 9 -0.91 6.81 0.83
C ALA A 9 -1.27 5.72 -0.18
N LEU A 10 -2.55 5.35 -0.30
CA LEU A 10 -3.03 4.36 -1.27
C LEU A 10 -2.78 4.79 -2.72
N TRP A 11 -2.99 6.07 -3.03
CA TRP A 11 -2.67 6.65 -4.34
C TRP A 11 -1.17 6.58 -4.65
N ARG A 12 -0.30 6.90 -3.69
CA ARG A 12 1.17 6.76 -3.87
C ARG A 12 1.58 5.32 -4.14
N LEU A 13 0.94 4.37 -3.45
CA LEU A 13 1.16 2.93 -3.63
C LEU A 13 0.47 2.38 -4.89
N LYS A 14 -0.17 3.24 -5.70
CA LYS A 14 -0.85 2.88 -6.95
C LYS A 14 -2.06 1.96 -6.79
N PHE A 15 -2.65 1.93 -5.59
CA PHE A 15 -3.95 1.29 -5.36
C PHE A 15 -5.13 2.14 -5.84
N LEU A 16 -4.91 3.45 -5.96
CA LEU A 16 -5.89 4.42 -6.46
C LEU A 16 -5.30 5.21 -7.63
N THR A 17 -6.14 5.53 -8.62
CA THR A 17 -5.79 6.51 -9.66
C THR A 17 -6.09 7.94 -9.18
N ASP A 18 -5.68 8.95 -9.95
CA ASP A 18 -6.02 10.35 -9.66
C ASP A 18 -7.56 10.53 -9.64
N GLU A 19 -8.27 9.88 -10.56
CA GLU A 19 -9.73 9.91 -10.66
C GLU A 19 -10.40 9.24 -9.46
N ASP A 20 -9.87 8.11 -8.97
CA ASP A 20 -10.40 7.46 -7.77
C ASP A 20 -10.29 8.40 -6.54
N VAL A 21 -9.18 9.15 -6.42
CA VAL A 21 -8.99 10.11 -5.31
C VAL A 21 -9.90 11.32 -5.44
N ILE A 22 -10.06 11.86 -6.65
CA ILE A 22 -10.96 12.99 -6.92
C ILE A 22 -12.40 12.60 -6.58
N ALA A 23 -12.86 11.44 -7.07
CA ALA A 23 -14.20 10.95 -6.80
C ALA A 23 -14.45 10.69 -5.30
N TRP A 24 -13.44 10.20 -4.58
CA TRP A 24 -13.51 10.08 -3.12
C TRP A 24 -13.65 11.46 -2.46
N ALA A 25 -12.82 12.44 -2.85
CA ALA A 25 -12.88 13.79 -2.29
C ALA A 25 -14.24 14.47 -2.54
N ASP A 26 -14.77 14.36 -3.76
CA ASP A 26 -16.11 14.86 -4.11
C ASP A 26 -17.20 14.24 -3.22
N SER A 27 -17.12 12.93 -2.97
CA SER A 27 -18.08 12.22 -2.12
C SER A 27 -18.03 12.72 -0.66
N GLU A 28 -16.83 12.88 -0.12
CA GLU A 28 -16.63 13.40 1.26
C GLU A 28 -17.09 14.86 1.41
N ILE A 29 -16.89 15.69 0.38
CA ILE A 29 -17.40 17.07 0.34
C ILE A 29 -18.92 17.09 0.46
N LEU A 30 -19.60 16.21 -0.28
CA LEU A 30 -21.07 16.15 -0.28
C LEU A 30 -21.64 15.61 1.03
N LEU A 31 -20.88 14.78 1.76
CA LEU A 31 -21.32 14.17 3.02
C LEU A 31 -21.06 15.04 4.25
N SER A 32 -20.18 16.04 4.15
CA SER A 32 -19.78 16.89 5.28
C SER A 32 -20.46 18.26 5.23
N GLU A 33 -20.98 18.71 6.37
CA GLU A 33 -21.54 20.07 6.51
C GLU A 33 -20.46 21.15 6.43
N ASN A 34 -19.22 20.82 6.82
CA ASN A 34 -18.07 21.72 6.79
C ASN A 34 -16.82 20.96 6.30
N PRO A 35 -16.70 20.71 4.98
CA PRO A 35 -15.58 19.95 4.44
C PRO A 35 -14.27 20.72 4.62
N PRO A 36 -13.18 20.05 5.04
CA PRO A 36 -11.86 20.66 5.09
C PRO A 36 -11.38 21.11 3.70
N GLN A 37 -10.60 22.20 3.64
CA GLN A 37 -10.09 22.79 2.41
C GLN A 37 -9.31 21.78 1.55
N GLU A 38 -8.59 20.87 2.19
CA GLU A 38 -7.80 19.84 1.50
C GLU A 38 -8.65 18.95 0.58
N LEU A 39 -9.94 18.73 0.88
CA LEU A 39 -10.82 17.97 0.00
C LEU A 39 -11.16 18.74 -1.27
N PHE A 40 -11.42 20.05 -1.17
CA PHE A 40 -11.66 20.89 -2.33
C PHE A 40 -10.42 20.98 -3.22
N ASP A 41 -9.24 21.09 -2.61
CA ASP A 41 -7.98 21.06 -3.34
C ASP A 41 -7.80 19.75 -4.11
N LEU A 42 -8.07 18.61 -3.48
CA LEU A 42 -8.00 17.29 -4.13
C LEU A 42 -9.01 17.15 -5.28
N SER A 43 -10.25 17.57 -5.06
CA SER A 43 -11.32 17.55 -6.06
C SER A 43 -10.95 18.35 -7.31
N VAL A 44 -10.46 19.58 -7.12
CA VAL A 44 -10.22 20.52 -8.22
C VAL A 44 -8.89 20.28 -8.93
N GLU A 45 -7.83 19.93 -8.19
CA GLU A 45 -6.46 19.89 -8.73
C GLU A 45 -5.87 18.49 -8.85
N GLY A 46 -6.48 17.52 -8.16
CA GLY A 46 -6.01 16.15 -8.10
C GLY A 46 -4.81 15.93 -7.16
N PRO A 47 -4.61 14.68 -6.69
CA PRO A 47 -3.58 14.34 -5.71
C PRO A 47 -2.17 14.69 -6.19
N GLY A 48 -1.88 14.52 -7.49
CA GLY A 48 -0.57 14.79 -8.05
C GLY A 48 -0.09 16.23 -7.84
N ARG A 49 -0.99 17.23 -7.93
CA ARG A 49 -0.66 18.64 -7.68
C ARG A 49 -0.60 18.94 -6.18
N CYS A 50 -1.58 18.48 -5.42
CA CYS A 50 -1.67 18.75 -3.98
C CYS A 50 -0.43 18.29 -3.21
N VAL A 51 0.05 17.07 -3.45
CA VAL A 51 1.20 16.50 -2.71
C VAL A 51 2.54 17.17 -3.03
N ARG A 52 2.62 18.00 -4.06
CA ARG A 52 3.82 18.78 -4.41
C ARG A 52 3.88 20.14 -3.71
N ARG A 53 2.78 20.56 -3.09
CA ARG A 53 2.71 21.80 -2.31
C ARG A 53 3.47 21.65 -1.00
N ALA A 54 3.78 22.78 -0.37
CA ALA A 54 4.37 22.76 0.96
C ALA A 54 3.37 22.21 1.99
N GLU A 55 3.88 21.60 3.07
CA GLU A 55 3.05 20.97 4.11
C GLU A 55 2.06 21.95 4.76
N PHE A 56 2.42 23.23 4.89
CA PHE A 56 1.51 24.24 5.43
C PHE A 56 0.35 24.60 4.48
N GLU A 57 0.48 24.32 3.18
CA GLU A 57 -0.57 24.52 2.17
C GLU A 57 -1.41 23.24 2.00
N PHE A 58 -0.77 22.07 2.08
CA PHE A 58 -1.44 20.78 2.01
C PHE A 58 -0.90 19.84 3.11
N PRO A 59 -1.49 19.88 4.32
CA PRO A 59 -0.98 19.15 5.49
C PRO A 59 -1.21 17.64 5.39
N ALA A 60 -2.02 17.17 4.44
CA ALA A 60 -2.20 15.76 4.13
C ALA A 60 -1.11 15.21 3.18
N GLY A 61 0.03 15.90 3.10
CA GLY A 61 1.17 15.55 2.27
C GLY A 61 1.62 14.09 2.40
N PRO A 62 2.48 13.64 1.48
CA PRO A 62 2.71 12.22 1.27
C PRO A 62 3.41 11.55 2.46
N VAL A 63 2.67 10.80 3.28
CA VAL A 63 3.20 10.05 4.42
C VAL A 63 3.92 8.80 3.93
N LYS A 64 5.19 8.62 4.34
CA LYS A 64 5.88 7.34 4.20
C LYS A 64 5.29 6.38 5.22
N LEU A 65 4.69 5.29 4.76
CA LEU A 65 4.17 4.26 5.65
C LEU A 65 5.33 3.50 6.31
N PRO A 66 5.17 3.07 7.57
CA PRO A 66 6.05 2.06 8.16
C PRO A 66 6.04 0.78 7.33
N TYR A 67 7.18 0.07 7.30
CA TYR A 67 7.33 -1.17 6.53
C TYR A 67 6.18 -2.15 6.78
N ALA A 68 5.85 -2.42 8.05
CA ALA A 68 4.78 -3.33 8.44
C ALA A 68 3.41 -2.94 7.84
N THR A 69 3.11 -1.65 7.78
CA THR A 69 1.85 -1.16 7.20
C THR A 69 1.85 -1.31 5.68
N GLU A 70 2.93 -0.93 5.00
CA GLU A 70 3.02 -1.10 3.54
C GLU A 70 3.04 -2.59 3.14
N PHE A 71 3.71 -3.43 3.93
CA PHE A 71 3.71 -4.88 3.79
C PHE A 71 2.28 -5.42 3.86
N ALA A 72 1.53 -5.06 4.89
CA ALA A 72 0.15 -5.51 5.08
C ALA A 72 -0.74 -5.15 3.88
N LEU A 73 -0.60 -3.93 3.35
CA LEU A 73 -1.35 -3.47 2.17
C LEU A 73 -0.97 -4.24 0.91
N ARG A 74 0.32 -4.37 0.62
CA ARG A 74 0.81 -5.08 -0.57
C ARG A 74 0.51 -6.58 -0.51
N ALA A 75 0.72 -7.22 0.65
CA ALA A 75 0.40 -8.62 0.88
C ALA A 75 -1.11 -8.90 0.71
N SER A 76 -1.97 -7.97 1.11
CA SER A 76 -3.42 -8.13 0.95
C SER A 76 -3.90 -7.92 -0.50
N ALA A 77 -3.10 -7.25 -1.32
CA ALA A 77 -3.43 -6.95 -2.72
C ALA A 77 -2.79 -7.92 -3.72
N VAL A 78 -1.70 -8.59 -3.35
CA VAL A 78 -0.95 -9.47 -4.26
C VAL A 78 -1.75 -10.71 -4.63
N SER A 79 -1.77 -11.05 -5.92
CA SER A 79 -2.30 -12.34 -6.37
C SER A 79 -1.25 -13.44 -6.22
N LEU A 80 -1.45 -14.36 -5.28
CA LEU A 80 -0.55 -15.52 -5.08
C LEU A 80 -0.53 -16.50 -6.26
N GLU A 81 -1.52 -16.44 -7.15
CA GLU A 81 -1.59 -17.24 -8.37
C GLU A 81 -0.70 -16.67 -9.49
N SER A 82 -0.38 -15.38 -9.43
CA SER A 82 0.46 -14.71 -10.42
C SER A 82 1.92 -14.70 -9.96
N LYS A 83 2.74 -15.52 -10.60
CA LYS A 83 4.19 -15.58 -10.32
C LYS A 83 4.85 -14.19 -10.40
N ASP A 84 4.51 -13.40 -11.41
CA ASP A 84 5.12 -12.07 -11.61
C ASP A 84 4.73 -11.08 -10.51
N GLN A 85 3.49 -11.14 -10.02
CA GLN A 85 3.05 -10.31 -8.89
C GLN A 85 3.75 -10.74 -7.60
N VAL A 86 3.82 -12.06 -7.34
CA VAL A 86 4.54 -12.59 -6.17
C VAL A 86 6.00 -12.18 -6.23
N LEU A 87 6.66 -12.33 -7.38
CA LEU A 87 8.06 -11.97 -7.58
C LEU A 87 8.31 -10.47 -7.34
N SER A 88 7.45 -9.61 -7.89
CA SER A 88 7.52 -8.16 -7.68
C SER A 88 7.35 -7.79 -6.20
N PHE A 89 6.42 -8.46 -5.52
CA PHE A 89 6.17 -8.26 -4.09
C PHE A 89 7.37 -8.69 -3.22
N ILE A 90 7.94 -9.88 -3.44
CA ILE A 90 9.06 -10.36 -2.64
C ILE A 90 10.36 -9.58 -2.90
N HIS A 91 10.58 -9.06 -4.10
CA HIS A 91 11.69 -8.14 -4.37
C HIS A 91 11.55 -6.85 -3.55
N TRP A 92 10.34 -6.27 -3.52
CA TRP A 92 10.08 -5.11 -2.66
C TRP A 92 10.30 -5.45 -1.18
N CYS A 93 9.85 -6.61 -0.70
CA CYS A 93 10.06 -7.05 0.69
C CYS A 93 11.56 -7.14 1.03
N ALA A 94 12.33 -7.82 0.17
CA ALA A 94 13.77 -8.01 0.36
C ALA A 94 14.52 -6.68 0.48
N GLN A 95 14.14 -5.68 -0.32
CA GLN A 95 14.76 -4.36 -0.29
C GLN A 95 14.28 -3.49 0.89
N SER A 96 13.04 -3.67 1.33
CA SER A 96 12.39 -2.76 2.28
C SER A 96 12.46 -3.24 3.72
N ALA A 97 12.74 -4.51 3.97
CA ALA A 97 12.84 -5.08 5.33
C ALA A 97 14.16 -4.74 6.04
N MET A 98 15.16 -4.24 5.31
CA MET A 98 16.50 -3.99 5.86
C MET A 98 16.46 -2.87 6.91
N GLY A 99 16.96 -3.18 8.11
CA GLY A 99 16.98 -2.24 9.23
C GLY A 99 15.69 -2.18 10.06
N GLU A 100 14.69 -2.99 9.73
CA GLU A 100 13.45 -3.13 10.51
C GLU A 100 13.61 -4.15 11.67
N GLU A 101 12.63 -4.18 12.58
CA GLU A 101 12.64 -5.03 13.78
C GLU A 101 12.40 -6.51 13.47
N LEU A 102 13.41 -7.35 13.71
CA LEU A 102 13.41 -8.78 13.35
C LEU A 102 12.34 -9.62 14.08
N GLU A 103 11.79 -9.15 15.19
CA GLU A 103 10.75 -9.86 15.95
C GLU A 103 9.39 -9.84 15.24
N LEU A 104 9.22 -8.94 14.27
CA LEU A 104 7.99 -8.85 13.48
C LEU A 104 7.95 -9.94 12.40
N PRO A 105 6.87 -10.75 12.32
CA PRO A 105 6.75 -11.83 11.34
C PRO A 105 6.96 -11.41 9.88
N GLU A 106 6.47 -10.23 9.51
CA GLU A 106 6.62 -9.64 8.18
C GLU A 106 8.06 -9.21 7.86
N VAL A 107 8.85 -8.87 8.88
CA VAL A 107 10.27 -8.55 8.72
C VAL A 107 11.06 -9.84 8.54
N ALA A 108 10.81 -10.84 9.38
CA ALA A 108 11.40 -12.17 9.24
C ALA A 108 11.11 -12.78 7.86
N PHE A 109 9.88 -12.64 7.36
CA PHE A 109 9.51 -12.98 5.99
C PHE A 109 10.39 -12.26 4.96
N GLY A 110 10.58 -10.94 5.12
CA GLY A 110 11.40 -10.10 4.25
C GLY A 110 12.86 -10.57 4.16
N TYR A 111 13.49 -10.87 5.30
CA TYR A 111 14.85 -11.43 5.33
C TYR A 111 14.93 -12.82 4.71
N GLN A 112 13.91 -13.67 4.91
CA GLN A 112 13.91 -15.01 4.32
C GLN A 112 13.81 -14.97 2.79
N VAL A 113 12.99 -14.07 2.22
CA VAL A 113 12.94 -13.89 0.77
C VAL A 113 14.20 -13.23 0.23
N GLU A 114 14.80 -12.29 0.97
CA GLU A 114 16.09 -11.68 0.63
C GLU A 114 17.18 -12.75 0.52
N HIS A 115 17.33 -13.60 1.53
CA HIS A 115 18.30 -14.69 1.53
C HIS A 115 18.11 -15.64 0.33
N LEU A 116 16.87 -15.99 0.01
CA LEU A 116 16.57 -16.86 -1.14
C LEU A 116 16.88 -16.20 -2.49
N LEU A 117 16.67 -14.89 -2.60
CA LEU A 117 16.89 -14.13 -3.84
C LEU A 117 18.36 -13.74 -4.04
N CYS A 118 19.00 -13.20 -3.01
CA CYS A 118 20.32 -12.56 -3.09
C CYS A 118 21.46 -13.53 -2.79
N ASP A 119 21.38 -14.28 -1.69
CA ASP A 119 22.47 -15.17 -1.26
C ASP A 119 22.44 -16.50 -2.00
N CYS A 120 21.22 -17.01 -2.26
CA CYS A 120 21.04 -18.34 -2.82
C CYS A 120 20.79 -18.38 -4.33
N ASP A 121 20.41 -17.25 -4.95
CA ASP A 121 19.98 -17.16 -6.36
C ASP A 121 18.85 -18.16 -6.72
N LYS A 122 17.82 -18.23 -5.86
CA LYS A 122 16.70 -19.18 -5.97
C LYS A 122 15.33 -18.47 -6.03
N PRO A 123 15.04 -17.69 -7.07
CA PRO A 123 13.79 -16.94 -7.18
C PRO A 123 12.53 -17.83 -7.21
N ASN A 124 12.60 -19.04 -7.77
CA ASN A 124 11.47 -19.96 -7.75
C ASN A 124 11.17 -20.53 -6.35
N GLU A 125 12.20 -20.73 -5.52
CA GLU A 125 12.00 -21.16 -4.13
C GLU A 125 11.45 -20.01 -3.29
N ALA A 126 11.91 -18.77 -3.52
CA ALA A 126 11.36 -17.58 -2.88
C ALA A 126 9.87 -17.36 -3.19
N VAL A 127 9.46 -17.57 -4.45
CA VAL A 127 8.03 -17.54 -4.84
C VAL A 127 7.23 -18.62 -4.11
N ARG A 128 7.74 -19.86 -4.07
CA ARG A 128 7.06 -20.98 -3.38
C ARG A 128 6.93 -20.72 -1.88
N TYR A 129 7.97 -20.19 -1.26
CA TYR A 129 7.96 -19.77 0.14
C TYR A 129 6.88 -18.71 0.38
N ALA A 130 6.84 -17.65 -0.44
CA ALA A 130 5.83 -16.61 -0.31
C ALA A 130 4.40 -17.13 -0.47
N GLN A 131 4.17 -18.01 -1.44
CA GLN A 131 2.86 -18.64 -1.65
C GLN A 131 2.42 -19.54 -0.48
N ALA A 132 3.36 -20.13 0.26
CA ALA A 132 3.09 -20.97 1.41
C ALA A 132 2.88 -20.14 2.70
N GLU A 133 3.73 -19.13 2.93
CA GLU A 133 3.73 -18.37 4.18
C GLU A 133 2.76 -17.19 4.18
N LEU A 134 2.57 -16.46 3.08
CA LEU A 134 1.67 -15.30 3.08
C LEU A 134 0.25 -15.64 3.55
N PRO A 135 -0.38 -16.75 3.14
CA PRO A 135 -1.71 -17.13 3.66
C PRO A 135 -1.77 -17.26 5.18
N THR A 136 -0.67 -17.61 5.85
CA THR A 136 -0.63 -17.75 7.32
C THR A 136 -0.50 -16.39 8.01
N LEU A 137 0.13 -15.42 7.35
CA LEU A 137 0.29 -14.05 7.83
C LEU A 137 -0.94 -13.18 7.59
N LEU A 138 -1.66 -13.36 6.49
CA LEU A 138 -2.80 -12.51 6.12
C LEU A 138 -3.84 -12.26 7.24
N PRO A 139 -4.24 -13.26 8.06
CA PRO A 139 -5.20 -13.03 9.14
C PRO A 139 -4.72 -12.00 10.18
N SER A 140 -3.44 -11.98 10.54
CA SER A 140 -2.92 -11.01 11.52
C SER A 140 -2.79 -9.60 10.94
N LEU A 141 -2.65 -9.49 9.62
CA LEU A 141 -2.53 -8.21 8.90
C LEU A 141 -3.88 -7.51 8.69
N ALA A 142 -5.00 -8.24 8.81
CA ALA A 142 -6.34 -7.71 8.52
C ALA A 142 -6.68 -6.45 9.33
N ALA A 143 -6.28 -6.39 10.61
CA ALA A 143 -6.52 -5.23 11.47
C ALA A 143 -5.74 -3.98 11.02
N VAL A 144 -4.56 -4.17 10.42
CA VAL A 144 -3.74 -3.07 9.88
C VAL A 144 -4.35 -2.51 8.59
N VAL A 145 -4.95 -3.40 7.79
CA VAL A 145 -5.50 -3.08 6.47
C VAL A 145 -6.90 -2.47 6.54
N ALA A 146 -7.72 -2.88 7.52
CA ALA A 146 -9.12 -2.48 7.61
C ALA A 146 -9.37 -0.95 7.46
N PRO A 147 -8.63 -0.06 8.14
CA PRO A 147 -8.85 1.40 8.01
C PRO A 147 -8.58 1.94 6.58
N PHE A 148 -7.75 1.24 5.80
CA PHE A 148 -7.46 1.60 4.41
C PHE A 148 -8.53 1.10 3.45
N LEU A 149 -9.20 0.00 3.76
CA LEU A 149 -10.34 -0.48 2.95
C LEU A 149 -11.58 0.40 3.13
N GLU A 150 -11.75 1.03 4.29
CA GLU A 150 -12.88 1.94 4.57
C GLU A 150 -12.92 3.13 3.61
N VAL A 151 -11.76 3.61 3.16
CA VAL A 151 -11.66 4.76 2.25
C VAL A 151 -11.70 4.36 0.77
N LEU A 152 -11.76 3.06 0.46
CA LEU A 152 -11.88 2.56 -0.90
C LEU A 152 -13.36 2.44 -1.30
N PRO A 153 -13.74 2.86 -2.52
CA PRO A 153 -15.14 2.81 -2.96
C PRO A 153 -15.74 1.38 -3.00
N ASN A 154 -14.91 0.34 -3.11
CA ASN A 154 -15.33 -1.06 -3.14
C ASN A 154 -14.84 -1.89 -1.93
N HIS A 155 -14.32 -1.23 -0.89
CA HIS A 155 -13.73 -1.88 0.30
C HIS A 155 -12.75 -3.03 0.00
N SER A 156 -12.10 -2.97 -1.16
CA SER A 156 -11.20 -4.01 -1.67
C SER A 156 -10.15 -3.37 -2.56
N PHE A 157 -8.93 -3.91 -2.51
CA PHE A 157 -7.89 -3.52 -3.45
C PHE A 157 -8.24 -4.02 -4.84
N LYS A 158 -8.18 -3.15 -5.86
CA LYS A 158 -8.11 -3.59 -7.24
C LYS A 158 -6.81 -4.40 -7.38
N ARG A 159 -6.92 -5.73 -7.53
CA ARG A 159 -5.75 -6.57 -7.84
C ARG A 159 -5.21 -6.09 -9.18
N THR A 160 -4.06 -5.40 -9.17
CA THR A 160 -3.47 -4.84 -10.39
C THR A 160 -3.25 -5.97 -11.38
N PRO A 161 -3.82 -5.91 -12.60
CA PRO A 161 -3.47 -6.85 -13.64
C PRO A 161 -2.12 -6.44 -14.21
N ASN A 162 -1.09 -7.22 -13.88
CA ASN A 162 0.26 -7.22 -14.43
C ASN A 162 1.16 -6.02 -14.11
N GLY A 163 2.44 -6.34 -13.91
CA GLY A 163 3.47 -5.40 -13.53
C GLY A 163 3.62 -4.23 -14.48
N ALA A 164 3.73 -3.04 -13.92
CA ALA A 164 4.51 -1.98 -14.51
C ALA A 164 5.83 -1.94 -13.73
N ALA A 165 6.89 -2.30 -14.43
CA ALA A 165 8.28 -2.15 -14.03
C ALA A 165 8.64 -0.68 -13.73
#